data_AF-A0A7D9EWK9-F1
#
_entry.id   AF-A0A7D9EWK9-F1
#
_cell.length_a   1.000
_cell.length_b   1.000
_cell.length_c   1.000
_cell.angle_alpha   90.00
_cell.angle_beta   90.00
_cell.angle_gamma   90.00
#
_symmetry.space_group_name_H-M   'P 1'
#
loop_
_entity.id
_entity.type
_entity.pdbx_description
1 polymer ?
#
loop_
_entity_poly.entity_id
_entity_poly.type
_entity_poly.pdbx_seq_one_letter_code
_entity_poly.pdbx_strand_id
1 'polypeptide(L)'
;MEKLQAKYERKTTHERQKKEKCVLNSGELVVQRLSSSVSGKAQKYSTVGSREFVSFPYEEMTINNIKSACEKHFSSVTQSGLVCDVVAGDQGPSCRTLEQLPNTKVIHVRFIESIDTELETMQDMSGSQPKRIKKPTKFVWWFTVERRLCRGTEKAVPEKSFDFRNAESMSWSKQSDRVEFSVSKKPFASGGFRDAYKATSVHQKFASKTWVIKKYLPQTFKTINDMGETAESHTKKVVQMHHLAASMAANLSVAVKKI
;
A
#
# COMPACT_ATOMS: atom_id res chain seq x y z
N MET A 1 -53.65 -7.95 -31.54
CA MET A 1 -52.22 -8.18 -31.24
C MET A 1 -51.48 -6.89 -30.86
N GLU A 2 -51.84 -5.73 -31.42
CA GLU A 2 -51.18 -4.43 -31.20
C GLU A 2 -51.23 -3.87 -29.76
N LYS A 3 -52.29 -4.15 -28.99
CA LYS A 3 -52.46 -3.61 -27.62
C LYS A 3 -51.54 -4.26 -26.57
N LEU A 4 -50.91 -5.40 -26.88
CA LEU A 4 -50.01 -6.10 -25.95
C LEU A 4 -48.58 -5.55 -26.03
N GLN A 5 -48.10 -5.17 -27.22
CA GLN A 5 -46.77 -4.57 -27.40
C GLN A 5 -46.68 -3.19 -26.74
N ALA A 6 -47.71 -2.34 -26.92
CA ALA A 6 -47.76 -1.03 -26.26
C ALA A 6 -47.81 -1.11 -24.72
N LYS A 7 -48.36 -2.19 -24.14
CA LYS A 7 -48.35 -2.42 -22.68
C LYS A 7 -47.00 -2.92 -22.17
N TYR A 8 -46.28 -3.68 -22.99
CA TYR A 8 -44.95 -4.19 -22.66
C TYR A 8 -43.91 -3.06 -22.71
N GLU A 9 -43.97 -2.23 -23.76
CA GLU A 9 -43.09 -1.07 -23.93
C GLU A 9 -43.31 -0.03 -22.82
N ARG A 10 -44.57 0.31 -22.50
CA ARG A 10 -44.89 1.25 -21.39
C ARG A 10 -44.42 0.75 -20.03
N LYS A 11 -44.42 -0.56 -19.76
CA LYS A 11 -43.88 -1.11 -18.51
C LYS A 11 -42.36 -0.97 -18.45
N THR A 12 -41.66 -1.21 -19.57
CA THR A 12 -40.20 -1.09 -19.64
C THR A 12 -39.70 0.36 -19.56
N THR A 13 -40.42 1.35 -20.11
CA THR A 13 -40.04 2.76 -19.97
C THR A 13 -40.30 3.29 -18.55
N HIS A 14 -41.39 2.86 -17.91
CA HIS A 14 -41.72 3.29 -16.55
C HIS A 14 -40.78 2.68 -15.50
N GLU A 15 -40.25 1.47 -15.71
CA GLU A 15 -39.19 0.88 -14.87
C GLU A 15 -37.82 1.54 -15.08
N ARG A 16 -37.47 1.91 -16.32
CA ARG A 16 -36.26 2.69 -16.61
C ARG A 16 -36.31 4.08 -15.96
N GLN A 17 -37.41 4.81 -16.14
CA GLN A 17 -37.61 6.11 -15.49
C GLN A 17 -37.69 6.01 -13.96
N LYS A 18 -38.25 4.92 -13.41
CA LYS A 18 -38.26 4.67 -11.95
C LYS A 18 -36.88 4.30 -11.39
N LYS A 19 -35.95 3.78 -12.23
CA LYS A 19 -34.56 3.52 -11.86
C LYS A 19 -33.73 4.79 -11.80
N GLU A 20 -33.96 5.73 -12.70
CA GLU A 20 -33.31 7.06 -12.71
C GLU A 20 -33.85 7.97 -11.59
N LYS A 21 -35.14 7.86 -11.25
CA LYS A 21 -35.79 8.72 -10.24
C LYS A 21 -35.38 8.48 -8.78
N CYS A 22 -34.58 7.46 -8.47
CA CYS A 22 -34.20 7.15 -7.08
C CYS A 22 -32.93 7.83 -6.59
N VAL A 23 -32.26 8.65 -7.42
CA VAL A 23 -30.87 9.04 -7.15
C VAL A 23 -30.73 10.42 -6.47
N LEU A 24 -31.74 11.30 -6.55
CA LEU A 24 -31.67 12.68 -6.04
C LEU A 24 -32.99 13.12 -5.37
N ASN A 25 -33.54 12.33 -4.45
CA ASN A 25 -34.84 12.69 -3.85
C ASN A 25 -34.74 13.82 -2.80
N SER A 26 -33.53 14.25 -2.43
CA SER A 26 -33.30 15.32 -1.44
C SER A 26 -32.05 16.18 -1.68
N GLY A 27 -31.39 16.07 -2.84
CA GLY A 27 -30.09 16.74 -3.06
C GLY A 27 -28.95 16.16 -2.21
N GLU A 28 -29.10 14.91 -1.76
CA GLU A 28 -28.11 14.20 -0.94
C GLU A 28 -27.76 12.85 -1.57
N LEU A 29 -26.50 12.44 -1.44
CA LEU A 29 -25.98 11.14 -1.84
C LEU A 29 -25.79 10.25 -0.62
N VAL A 30 -26.18 8.98 -0.71
CA VAL A 30 -25.84 8.00 0.32
C VAL A 30 -24.47 7.43 0.00
N VAL A 31 -23.49 7.69 0.87
CA VAL A 31 -22.10 7.27 0.68
C VAL A 31 -21.71 6.24 1.74
N GLN A 32 -21.12 5.14 1.28
CA GLN A 32 -20.44 4.16 2.12
C GLN A 32 -18.94 4.34 1.95
N ARG A 33 -18.26 4.73 3.03
CA ARG A 33 -16.81 4.84 3.04
C ARG A 33 -16.15 3.47 3.19
N LEU A 34 -15.07 3.27 2.45
CA LEU A 34 -14.28 2.06 2.38
C LEU A 34 -12.82 2.35 2.74
N SER A 35 -12.09 1.30 3.14
CA SER A 35 -10.65 1.37 3.38
C SER A 35 -9.88 1.63 2.09
N SER A 36 -8.72 2.28 2.20
CA SER A 36 -7.82 2.54 1.07
C SER A 36 -7.26 1.24 0.47
N SER A 37 -6.98 0.25 1.34
CA SER A 37 -6.47 -1.07 0.97
C SER A 37 -7.52 -2.17 1.09
N VAL A 38 -7.33 -3.21 0.28
CA VAL A 38 -8.08 -4.47 0.35
C VAL A 38 -7.49 -5.36 1.45
N SER A 39 -8.33 -6.18 2.08
CA SER A 39 -7.93 -7.07 3.17
C SER A 39 -8.57 -8.45 3.07
N GLY A 40 -7.94 -9.43 3.72
CA GLY A 40 -8.45 -10.80 3.83
C GLY A 40 -8.26 -11.65 2.57
N LYS A 41 -8.64 -12.94 2.67
CA LYS A 41 -8.50 -13.92 1.58
C LYS A 41 -9.35 -13.58 0.35
N ALA A 42 -10.47 -12.89 0.59
CA ALA A 42 -11.39 -12.44 -0.46
C ALA A 42 -11.01 -11.08 -1.06
N GLN A 43 -9.88 -10.47 -0.67
CA GLN A 43 -9.38 -9.19 -1.21
C GLN A 43 -10.43 -8.05 -1.19
N LYS A 44 -11.19 -7.93 -0.09
CA LYS A 44 -12.32 -7.01 0.06
C LYS A 44 -11.91 -5.69 0.69
N TYR A 45 -12.47 -4.56 0.25
CA TYR A 45 -12.40 -3.32 1.01
C TYR A 45 -13.29 -3.42 2.26
N SER A 46 -12.74 -3.06 3.42
CA SER A 46 -13.53 -3.00 4.66
C SER A 46 -14.34 -1.71 4.72
N THR A 47 -15.56 -1.77 5.27
CA THR A 47 -16.39 -0.59 5.51
C THR A 47 -15.82 0.24 6.65
N VAL A 48 -15.66 1.55 6.42
CA VAL A 48 -15.16 2.48 7.43
C VAL A 48 -16.33 3.32 7.93
N GLY A 49 -16.92 2.89 9.05
CA GLY A 49 -18.06 3.56 9.66
C GLY A 49 -19.41 3.25 8.98
N SER A 50 -20.44 3.93 9.47
CA SER A 50 -21.81 3.84 8.97
C SER A 50 -21.97 4.55 7.62
N ARG A 51 -23.13 4.36 6.97
CA ARG A 51 -23.49 5.14 5.78
C ARG A 51 -23.81 6.58 6.17
N GLU A 52 -23.35 7.51 5.36
CA GLU A 52 -23.52 8.94 5.59
C GLU A 52 -24.23 9.59 4.41
N PHE A 53 -25.02 10.61 4.70
CA PHE A 53 -25.70 11.41 3.69
C PHE A 53 -24.81 12.61 3.35
N VAL A 54 -24.32 12.65 2.12
CA VAL A 54 -23.44 13.70 1.62
C VAL A 54 -24.27 14.70 0.84
N SER A 55 -24.26 15.97 1.26
CA SER A 55 -24.90 17.05 0.50
C SER A 55 -24.31 17.14 -0.92
N PHE A 56 -25.17 17.13 -1.92
CA PHE A 56 -24.80 17.14 -3.33
C PHE A 56 -25.42 18.35 -4.02
N PRO A 57 -24.73 19.51 -4.03
CA PRO A 57 -25.26 20.76 -4.58
C PRO A 57 -25.17 20.84 -6.12
N TYR A 58 -24.85 19.74 -6.80
CA TYR A 58 -24.66 19.73 -8.25
C TYR A 58 -25.91 19.20 -8.97
N GLU A 59 -26.28 19.81 -10.08
CA GLU A 59 -27.43 19.39 -10.89
C GLU A 59 -27.16 18.07 -11.63
N GLU A 60 -25.93 17.90 -12.13
CA GLU A 60 -25.51 16.71 -12.84
C GLU A 60 -24.75 15.74 -11.93
N MET A 61 -25.21 14.49 -11.92
CA MET A 61 -24.48 13.41 -11.30
C MET A 61 -23.34 12.98 -12.24
N THR A 62 -22.12 13.43 -11.94
CA THR A 62 -20.86 13.02 -12.59
C THR A 62 -19.88 12.48 -11.55
N ILE A 63 -18.94 11.60 -11.94
CA ILE A 63 -17.94 11.04 -10.99
C ILE A 63 -17.12 12.15 -10.33
N ASN A 64 -16.78 13.21 -11.07
CA ASN A 64 -16.02 14.34 -10.53
C ASN A 64 -16.83 15.14 -9.51
N ASN A 65 -18.12 15.40 -9.80
CA ASN A 65 -19.00 16.09 -8.86
C ASN A 65 -19.18 15.28 -7.57
N ILE A 66 -19.29 13.95 -7.69
CA ILE A 66 -19.37 13.05 -6.52
C ILE A 66 -18.09 13.15 -5.69
N LYS A 67 -16.91 13.12 -6.32
CA LYS A 67 -15.62 13.28 -5.63
C LYS A 67 -15.54 14.60 -4.88
N SER A 68 -15.84 15.72 -5.55
CA SER A 68 -15.81 17.05 -4.95
C SER A 68 -16.82 17.21 -3.80
N ALA A 69 -18.01 16.62 -3.91
CA ALA A 69 -18.98 16.62 -2.81
C ALA A 69 -18.48 15.82 -1.59
N CYS A 70 -17.90 14.64 -1.83
CA CYS A 70 -17.36 13.79 -0.78
C CYS A 70 -16.14 14.44 -0.10
N GLU A 71 -15.21 15.04 -0.85
CA GLU A 71 -14.04 15.72 -0.30
C GLU A 71 -14.43 16.89 0.61
N LYS A 72 -15.44 17.67 0.23
CA LYS A 72 -15.98 18.75 1.06
C LYS A 72 -16.59 18.21 2.36
N HIS A 73 -17.43 17.17 2.26
CA HIS A 73 -18.12 16.59 3.41
C HIS A 73 -17.14 15.92 4.40
N PHE A 74 -16.14 15.21 3.89
CA PHE A 74 -15.17 14.48 4.68
C PHE A 74 -13.88 15.26 4.93
N SER A 75 -13.87 16.57 4.73
CA SER A 75 -12.71 17.45 4.92
C SER A 75 -12.10 17.36 6.32
N SER A 76 -12.91 17.07 7.34
CA SER A 76 -12.45 16.86 8.74
C SER A 76 -11.73 15.52 8.97
N VAL A 77 -12.05 14.52 8.15
CA VAL A 77 -11.53 13.14 8.27
C VAL A 77 -10.39 12.88 7.28
N THR A 78 -10.36 13.65 6.19
CA THR A 78 -9.43 13.52 5.08
C THR A 78 -8.22 14.41 5.35
N GLN A 79 -7.07 13.81 5.67
CA GLN A 79 -5.81 14.54 5.83
C GLN A 79 -5.42 15.23 4.52
N SER A 80 -4.69 16.35 4.61
CA SER A 80 -4.15 17.07 3.45
C SER A 80 -3.34 16.12 2.56
N GLY A 81 -3.74 15.97 1.29
CA GLY A 81 -3.08 15.08 0.32
C GLY A 81 -3.79 13.75 0.05
N LEU A 82 -5.02 13.55 0.54
CA LEU A 82 -5.85 12.41 0.18
C LEU A 82 -6.91 12.81 -0.87
N VAL A 83 -7.01 12.04 -1.94
CA VAL A 83 -7.96 12.20 -3.04
C VAL A 83 -9.09 11.18 -2.93
N CYS A 84 -10.31 11.61 -3.21
CA CYS A 84 -11.47 10.74 -3.25
C CYS A 84 -11.48 9.86 -4.52
N ASP A 85 -11.61 8.55 -4.33
CA ASP A 85 -11.76 7.56 -5.39
C ASP A 85 -13.09 6.82 -5.24
N VAL A 86 -13.86 6.77 -6.33
CA VAL A 86 -15.18 6.13 -6.36
C VAL A 86 -15.01 4.72 -6.89
N VAL A 87 -15.57 3.72 -6.23
CA VAL A 87 -15.39 2.31 -6.60
C VAL A 87 -16.72 1.63 -6.94
N ALA A 88 -16.67 0.61 -7.81
CA ALA A 88 -17.85 -0.10 -8.28
C ALA A 88 -18.49 -1.03 -7.21
N GLY A 89 -17.99 -1.01 -5.98
CA GLY A 89 -18.47 -1.83 -4.87
C GLY A 89 -17.36 -2.16 -3.89
N ASP A 90 -17.63 -3.10 -3.00
CA ASP A 90 -16.71 -3.58 -1.98
C ASP A 90 -15.54 -4.44 -2.52
N GLN A 91 -15.67 -4.90 -3.76
CA GLN A 91 -14.67 -5.65 -4.54
C GLN A 91 -14.39 -5.00 -5.90
N GLY A 92 -14.97 -3.84 -6.15
CA GLY A 92 -14.99 -3.21 -7.46
C GLY A 92 -13.70 -2.44 -7.77
N PRO A 93 -13.33 -2.29 -9.06
CA PRO A 93 -12.29 -1.36 -9.46
C PRO A 93 -12.76 0.10 -9.26
N SER A 94 -11.80 1.03 -9.37
CA SER A 94 -12.08 2.47 -9.45
C SER A 94 -12.93 2.78 -10.67
N CYS A 95 -13.99 3.55 -10.46
CA CYS A 95 -14.90 4.02 -11.50
C CYS A 95 -14.37 5.32 -12.10
N ARG A 96 -14.40 5.39 -13.43
CA ARG A 96 -14.09 6.58 -14.23
C ARG A 96 -15.34 7.17 -14.87
N THR A 97 -16.34 6.33 -15.14
CA THR A 97 -17.63 6.72 -15.71
C THR A 97 -18.78 6.21 -14.84
N LEU A 98 -19.96 6.84 -14.96
CA LEU A 98 -21.13 6.46 -14.18
C LEU A 98 -21.73 5.10 -14.56
N GLU A 99 -21.55 4.69 -15.80
CA GLU A 99 -22.03 3.39 -16.29
C GLU A 99 -21.38 2.21 -15.55
N GLN A 100 -20.22 2.44 -14.94
CA GLN A 100 -19.49 1.44 -14.16
C GLN A 100 -20.05 1.24 -12.75
N LEU A 101 -20.96 2.12 -12.30
CA LEU A 101 -21.60 1.99 -11.00
C LEU A 101 -22.78 1.01 -11.10
N PRO A 102 -22.70 -0.17 -10.44
CA PRO A 102 -23.76 -1.16 -10.53
C PRO A 102 -25.06 -0.70 -9.83
N ASN A 103 -24.94 0.24 -8.89
CA ASN A 103 -26.07 0.80 -8.16
C ASN A 103 -25.77 2.26 -7.77
N THR A 104 -26.63 3.18 -8.19
CA THR A 104 -26.55 4.60 -7.86
C THR A 104 -27.18 4.94 -6.51
N LYS A 105 -27.85 3.99 -5.84
CA LYS A 105 -28.47 4.22 -4.53
C LYS A 105 -27.46 4.37 -3.38
N VAL A 106 -26.32 3.69 -3.48
CA VAL A 106 -25.24 3.78 -2.48
C VAL A 106 -23.92 3.87 -3.23
N ILE A 107 -23.24 4.98 -3.06
CA ILE A 107 -21.94 5.23 -3.67
C ILE A 107 -20.85 4.73 -2.73
N HIS A 108 -19.95 3.90 -3.26
CA HIS A 108 -18.81 3.41 -2.50
C HIS A 108 -17.59 4.28 -2.80
N VAL A 109 -16.98 4.81 -1.74
CA VAL A 109 -15.87 5.76 -1.83
C VAL A 109 -14.72 5.34 -0.93
N ARG A 110 -13.49 5.50 -1.40
CA ARG A 110 -12.26 5.40 -0.60
C ARG A 110 -11.42 6.65 -0.78
N PHE A 111 -10.54 6.91 0.19
CA PHE A 111 -9.58 8.01 0.12
C PHE A 111 -8.18 7.42 -0.06
N ILE A 112 -7.43 7.92 -1.04
CA ILE A 112 -6.09 7.45 -1.41
C ILE A 112 -5.12 8.62 -1.44
N GLU A 113 -3.85 8.41 -1.13
CA GLU A 113 -2.83 9.47 -1.17
C GLU A 113 -2.58 9.90 -2.62
N SER A 114 -2.63 11.22 -2.89
CA SER A 114 -2.16 11.77 -4.16
C SER A 114 -0.65 11.67 -4.22
N ILE A 115 -0.15 10.96 -5.22
CA ILE A 115 1.28 10.80 -5.50
C ILE A 115 1.93 12.16 -5.86
N ASP A 116 1.12 13.20 -6.11
CA ASP A 116 1.57 14.52 -6.58
C ASP A 116 1.96 15.49 -5.44
N THR A 117 1.75 15.15 -4.16
CA THR A 117 2.00 16.06 -3.01
C THR A 117 3.37 15.88 -2.36
N GLU A 118 4.45 15.81 -3.15
CA GLU A 118 5.83 15.84 -2.63
C GLU A 118 6.64 17.09 -3.08
N LEU A 119 6.04 18.08 -3.75
CA LEU A 119 6.82 19.19 -4.34
C LEU A 119 6.61 20.62 -3.79
N GLU A 120 5.62 20.95 -2.95
CA GLU A 120 5.34 22.37 -2.68
C GLU A 120 5.14 22.85 -1.22
N THR A 121 5.52 22.10 -0.19
CA THR A 121 5.58 22.67 1.18
C THR A 121 6.90 22.41 1.86
N MET A 122 7.95 23.06 1.35
CA MET A 122 9.15 23.37 2.11
C MET A 122 9.47 24.85 1.96
N GLN A 123 8.78 25.70 2.73
CA GLN A 123 9.33 26.93 3.26
C GLN A 123 8.42 27.41 4.40
N ASP A 124 9.08 27.80 5.49
CA ASP A 124 8.55 28.40 6.72
C ASP A 124 7.77 27.48 7.67
N MET A 125 8.48 27.01 8.70
CA MET A 125 8.39 27.63 10.04
C MET A 125 9.42 27.03 10.97
N SER A 126 10.39 27.86 11.35
CA SER A 126 11.27 27.66 12.48
C SER A 126 10.49 27.84 13.80
N GLY A 127 10.85 27.04 14.81
CA GLY A 127 10.52 27.30 16.20
C GLY A 127 9.20 26.73 16.72
N SER A 128 9.27 25.55 17.33
CA SER A 128 8.79 25.27 18.70
C SER A 128 8.67 23.75 18.92
N GLN A 129 9.42 23.23 19.89
CA GLN A 129 9.42 21.82 20.28
C GLN A 129 8.08 21.37 20.88
N PRO A 130 7.65 20.11 20.64
CA PRO A 130 6.91 19.36 21.64
C PRO A 130 7.65 18.06 22.05
N LYS A 131 8.04 18.08 23.33
CA LYS A 131 8.10 17.00 24.33
C LYS A 131 8.32 15.55 23.84
N ARG A 132 9.58 15.15 24.00
CA ARG A 132 10.18 13.82 24.23
C ARG A 132 9.20 12.71 24.67
N ILE A 133 8.73 11.90 23.71
CA ILE A 133 8.21 10.55 23.98
C ILE A 133 9.39 9.57 23.91
N LYS A 134 9.58 8.77 24.97
CA LYS A 134 10.70 7.83 25.12
C LYS A 134 10.59 6.71 24.06
N LYS A 135 11.60 6.61 23.19
CA LYS A 135 11.74 5.58 22.15
C LYS A 135 11.96 4.19 22.78
N PRO A 136 11.31 3.11 22.31
CA PRO A 136 11.87 1.78 22.49
C PRO A 136 13.09 1.63 21.57
N THR A 137 14.24 1.47 22.20
CA THR A 137 15.51 1.08 21.60
C THR A 137 15.40 -0.33 21.03
N LYS A 138 15.50 -0.45 19.70
CA LYS A 138 16.20 -1.51 18.93
C LYS A 138 15.80 -1.43 17.45
N PHE A 139 16.54 -0.63 16.68
CA PHE A 139 16.49 -0.70 15.21
C PHE A 139 17.16 -2.00 14.74
N VAL A 140 16.43 -2.85 14.02
CA VAL A 140 16.97 -4.03 13.33
C VAL A 140 17.05 -3.69 11.85
N TRP A 141 18.27 -3.45 11.37
CA TRP A 141 18.58 -3.17 9.97
C TRP A 141 18.67 -4.51 9.20
N TRP A 142 18.01 -4.65 8.05
CA TRP A 142 18.03 -5.88 7.25
C TRP A 142 18.45 -5.63 5.80
N PHE A 143 19.30 -6.50 5.24
CA PHE A 143 20.01 -6.29 3.97
C PHE A 143 19.68 -7.33 2.89
N THR A 144 19.72 -6.91 1.62
CA THR A 144 19.66 -7.75 0.42
C THR A 144 21.01 -7.75 -0.29
N VAL A 145 21.49 -8.93 -0.73
CA VAL A 145 22.76 -9.07 -1.46
C VAL A 145 22.46 -9.58 -2.88
N GLU A 146 22.80 -8.79 -3.91
CA GLU A 146 22.80 -9.25 -5.30
C GLU A 146 24.17 -9.84 -5.71
N ARG A 147 24.20 -10.70 -6.72
CA ARG A 147 25.42 -11.31 -7.28
C ARG A 147 25.38 -11.14 -8.81
N ARG A 148 26.23 -10.27 -9.37
CA ARG A 148 26.70 -10.43 -10.76
C ARG A 148 27.94 -11.31 -10.77
N LEU A 149 27.97 -12.27 -11.69
CA LEU A 149 29.05 -13.23 -11.87
C LEU A 149 30.15 -12.55 -12.71
N CYS A 150 31.26 -12.13 -12.09
CA CYS A 150 32.48 -11.82 -12.83
C CYS A 150 33.36 -13.08 -12.86
N ARG A 151 33.68 -13.55 -14.07
CA ARG A 151 34.72 -14.57 -14.30
C ARG A 151 36.09 -13.89 -14.11
N GLY A 152 37.01 -14.56 -13.44
CA GLY A 152 38.42 -14.15 -13.39
C GLY A 152 39.00 -14.13 -11.98
N THR A 153 39.84 -15.14 -11.70
CA THR A 153 40.99 -15.18 -10.77
C THR A 153 40.87 -14.54 -9.37
N GLU A 154 40.99 -15.42 -8.37
CA GLU A 154 41.43 -15.22 -6.98
C GLU A 154 41.96 -13.81 -6.61
N LYS A 155 41.08 -13.01 -6.00
CA LYS A 155 41.29 -12.29 -4.73
C LYS A 155 39.95 -11.68 -4.30
N ALA A 156 39.58 -11.89 -3.05
CA ALA A 156 38.26 -11.59 -2.52
C ALA A 156 38.04 -10.08 -2.39
N VAL A 157 37.17 -9.51 -3.24
CA VAL A 157 36.47 -8.26 -2.95
C VAL A 157 35.04 -8.38 -3.47
N PRO A 158 34.01 -8.41 -2.62
CA PRO A 158 32.66 -8.13 -3.05
C PRO A 158 32.34 -6.66 -2.71
N GLU A 159 32.70 -5.76 -3.62
CA GLU A 159 32.11 -4.43 -3.70
C GLU A 159 30.61 -4.59 -3.94
N LYS A 160 29.79 -4.23 -2.93
CA LYS A 160 28.33 -4.30 -3.03
C LYS A 160 27.71 -3.05 -2.41
N SER A 161 26.94 -2.33 -3.21
CA SER A 161 26.06 -1.26 -2.72
C SER A 161 24.83 -1.88 -2.07
N PHE A 162 24.37 -1.29 -0.97
CA PHE A 162 23.20 -1.74 -0.24
C PHE A 162 22.16 -0.63 -0.20
N ASP A 163 20.93 -0.97 -0.58
CA ASP A 163 19.77 -0.10 -0.39
C ASP A 163 19.14 -0.36 0.97
N PHE A 164 18.83 0.71 1.68
CA PHE A 164 18.25 0.65 3.01
C PHE A 164 16.79 1.03 2.97
N ARG A 165 15.91 0.22 3.56
CA ARG A 165 14.52 0.63 3.70
C ARG A 165 14.35 1.50 4.94
N ASN A 166 13.77 2.68 4.79
CA ASN A 166 13.29 3.44 5.92
C ASN A 166 11.95 2.84 6.38
N ALA A 167 11.90 2.41 7.64
CA ALA A 167 10.72 1.79 8.23
C ALA A 167 9.58 2.80 8.47
N GLU A 168 9.89 4.08 8.67
CA GLU A 168 8.92 5.13 8.98
C GLU A 168 8.25 5.65 7.71
N SER A 169 9.02 5.93 6.65
CA SER A 169 8.50 6.45 5.38
C SER A 169 8.11 5.35 4.38
N MET A 170 8.22 4.07 4.76
CA MET A 170 7.97 2.89 3.92
C MET A 170 8.72 2.87 2.56
N SER A 171 9.68 3.75 2.36
CA SER A 171 10.42 3.97 1.12
C SER A 171 11.86 3.45 1.20
N TRP A 172 12.43 3.14 0.04
CA TRP A 172 13.83 2.75 -0.10
C TRP A 172 14.73 3.99 -0.11
N SER A 173 15.92 3.89 0.49
CA SER A 173 16.88 4.99 0.56
C SER A 173 17.36 5.35 -0.85
N LYS A 174 17.25 6.62 -1.20
CA LYS A 174 17.78 7.15 -2.48
C LYS A 174 19.32 7.19 -2.48
N GLN A 175 19.93 7.22 -1.30
CA GLN A 175 21.37 7.11 -1.10
C GLN A 175 21.70 5.69 -0.62
N SER A 176 22.53 4.98 -1.38
CA SER A 176 23.07 3.67 -0.98
C SER A 176 24.36 3.88 -0.19
N ASP A 177 24.41 3.47 1.08
CA ASP A 177 25.70 3.36 1.77
C ASP A 177 26.40 2.10 1.23
N ARG A 178 27.62 2.26 0.74
CA ARG A 178 28.46 1.14 0.34
C ARG A 178 29.11 0.53 1.59
N VAL A 179 28.83 -0.74 1.84
CA VAL A 179 29.29 -1.45 3.04
C VAL A 179 29.95 -2.74 2.62
N GLU A 180 31.14 -3.04 3.14
CA GLU A 180 31.80 -4.31 2.86
C GLU A 180 31.56 -5.32 3.99
N PHE A 181 31.27 -6.56 3.61
CA PHE A 181 31.07 -7.67 4.54
C PHE A 181 32.00 -8.83 4.22
N SER A 182 32.72 -9.29 5.23
CA SER A 182 33.47 -10.55 5.23
C SER A 182 32.51 -11.70 5.50
N VAL A 183 32.22 -12.49 4.47
CA VAL A 183 31.23 -13.57 4.51
C VAL A 183 31.92 -14.93 4.63
N SER A 184 31.45 -15.76 5.56
CA SER A 184 31.90 -17.16 5.69
C SER A 184 31.70 -17.96 4.39
N LYS A 185 32.64 -18.87 4.09
CA LYS A 185 32.61 -19.69 2.88
C LYS A 185 31.49 -20.73 2.88
N LYS A 186 31.23 -21.34 4.02
CA LYS A 186 30.19 -22.37 4.20
C LYS A 186 28.96 -21.76 4.89
N PRO A 187 27.74 -22.13 4.48
CA PRO A 187 26.55 -21.74 5.21
C PRO A 187 26.56 -22.39 6.59
N PHE A 188 26.08 -21.69 7.62
CA PHE A 188 25.91 -22.26 8.96
C PHE A 188 24.52 -22.89 9.14
N ALA A 189 23.57 -22.53 8.28
CA ALA A 189 22.24 -23.11 8.24
C ALA A 189 21.70 -23.06 6.80
N SER A 190 20.88 -24.04 6.44
CA SER A 190 20.17 -24.10 5.17
C SER A 190 18.68 -24.28 5.44
N GLY A 191 17.84 -23.64 4.62
CA GLY A 191 16.39 -23.81 4.64
C GLY A 191 15.88 -24.09 3.23
N GLY A 192 14.58 -24.40 3.10
CA GLY A 192 14.01 -24.85 1.81
C GLY A 192 14.19 -23.90 0.62
N PHE A 193 14.39 -22.60 0.86
CA PHE A 193 14.55 -21.60 -0.20
C PHE A 193 15.90 -20.88 -0.20
N ARG A 194 16.59 -20.83 0.94
CA ARG A 194 17.76 -19.97 1.18
C ARG A 194 18.74 -20.59 2.16
N ASP A 195 20.01 -20.35 1.90
CA ASP A 195 21.13 -20.60 2.81
C ASP A 195 21.45 -19.36 3.64
N ALA A 196 21.89 -19.56 4.88
CA ALA A 196 22.33 -18.52 5.79
C ALA A 196 23.84 -18.61 6.05
N TYR A 197 24.54 -17.48 5.87
CA TYR A 197 25.98 -17.35 6.05
C TYR A 197 26.25 -16.35 7.17
N LYS A 198 27.23 -16.64 8.03
CA LYS A 198 27.73 -15.66 8.99
C LYS A 198 28.54 -14.62 8.24
N ALA A 199 28.38 -13.36 8.63
CA ALA A 199 29.11 -12.24 8.06
C ALA A 199 29.52 -11.25 9.16
N THR A 200 30.65 -10.60 8.96
CA THR A 200 31.11 -9.47 9.78
C THR A 200 31.45 -8.31 8.86
N SER A 201 31.50 -7.10 9.38
CA SER A 201 31.90 -5.92 8.62
C SER A 201 32.99 -5.18 9.38
N VAL A 202 33.87 -4.48 8.66
CA VAL A 202 34.82 -3.53 9.26
C VAL A 202 34.24 -2.12 9.31
N HIS A 203 33.12 -1.89 8.63
CA HIS A 203 32.48 -0.58 8.54
C HIS A 203 31.99 -0.10 9.92
N GLN A 204 32.27 1.15 10.26
CA GLN A 204 32.05 1.73 11.60
C GLN A 204 30.63 1.49 12.16
N LYS A 205 29.61 1.59 11.31
CA LYS A 205 28.20 1.37 11.69
C LYS A 205 27.85 -0.11 11.96
N PHE A 206 28.64 -1.05 11.45
CA PHE A 206 28.28 -2.48 11.40
C PHE A 206 29.31 -3.40 12.07
N ALA A 207 30.48 -2.88 12.46
CA ALA A 207 31.60 -3.65 13.00
C ALA A 207 31.34 -4.30 14.35
N SER A 208 30.45 -3.73 15.18
CA SER A 208 30.15 -4.25 16.52
C SER A 208 29.24 -5.47 16.53
N LYS A 209 28.75 -5.93 15.37
CA LYS A 209 27.74 -7.00 15.30
C LYS A 209 28.15 -8.09 14.31
N THR A 210 27.72 -9.31 14.63
CA THR A 210 27.71 -10.41 13.67
C THR A 210 26.41 -10.37 12.88
N TRP A 211 26.51 -10.54 11.58
CA TRP A 211 25.42 -10.45 10.62
C TRP A 211 25.14 -11.80 9.97
N VAL A 212 23.95 -11.94 9.41
CA VAL A 212 23.53 -13.10 8.65
C VAL A 212 23.17 -12.67 7.24
N ILE A 213 23.89 -13.20 6.26
CA ILE A 213 23.57 -13.00 4.84
C ILE A 213 22.81 -14.23 4.35
N LYS A 214 21.62 -14.01 3.80
CA LYS A 214 20.80 -15.08 3.22
C LYS A 214 20.94 -15.08 1.70
N LYS A 215 21.25 -16.23 1.10
CA LYS A 215 21.37 -16.39 -0.36
C LYS A 215 20.35 -17.42 -0.84
N TYR A 216 19.69 -17.16 -1.97
CA TYR A 216 18.79 -18.14 -2.57
C TYR A 216 19.55 -19.36 -3.06
N LEU A 217 18.92 -20.52 -2.90
CA LEU A 217 19.37 -21.75 -3.55
C LEU A 217 19.21 -21.63 -5.07
N PRO A 218 20.02 -22.35 -5.87
CA PRO A 218 19.93 -22.29 -7.33
C PRO A 218 18.53 -22.64 -7.87
N GLN A 219 17.86 -23.62 -7.26
CA GLN A 219 16.50 -24.01 -7.61
C GLN A 219 15.50 -22.87 -7.39
N THR A 220 15.59 -22.20 -6.24
CA THR A 220 14.74 -21.04 -5.93
C THR A 220 14.96 -19.89 -6.91
N PHE A 221 16.21 -19.67 -7.33
CA PHE A 221 16.52 -18.63 -8.31
C PHE A 221 15.85 -18.92 -9.65
N LYS A 222 15.83 -20.19 -10.08
CA LYS A 222 15.08 -20.62 -11.27
C LYS A 222 13.60 -20.32 -11.12
N THR A 223 12.97 -20.71 -10.01
CA THR A 223 11.55 -20.45 -9.76
C THR A 223 11.21 -18.95 -9.75
N ILE A 224 12.07 -18.11 -9.16
CA ILE A 224 11.88 -16.65 -9.16
C ILE A 224 11.87 -16.09 -10.59
N ASN A 225 12.83 -16.53 -11.42
CA ASN A 225 12.91 -16.09 -12.81
C ASN A 225 11.74 -16.63 -13.64
N ASP A 226 11.31 -17.88 -13.41
CA ASP A 226 10.17 -18.49 -14.09
C ASP A 226 8.86 -17.74 -13.79
N MET A 227 8.75 -17.10 -12.62
CA MET A 227 7.64 -16.20 -12.26
C MET A 227 7.76 -14.80 -12.87
N GLY A 228 8.80 -14.52 -13.67
CA GLY A 228 9.05 -13.21 -14.25
C GLY A 228 9.56 -12.16 -13.25
N GLU A 229 10.06 -12.58 -12.09
CA GLU A 229 10.61 -11.67 -11.08
C GLU A 229 12.14 -11.69 -11.05
N THR A 230 12.75 -10.60 -10.61
CA THR A 230 14.18 -10.56 -10.30
C THR A 230 14.42 -10.91 -8.83
N ALA A 231 15.57 -11.50 -8.52
CA ALA A 231 15.94 -11.81 -7.13
C ALA A 231 15.99 -10.55 -6.24
N GLU A 232 16.34 -9.40 -6.81
CA GLU A 232 16.31 -8.11 -6.11
C GLU A 232 14.87 -7.73 -5.73
N SER A 233 13.96 -7.68 -6.71
CA SER A 233 12.55 -7.34 -6.49
C SER A 233 11.90 -8.28 -5.48
N HIS A 234 12.11 -9.58 -5.64
CA HIS A 234 11.61 -10.58 -4.71
C HIS A 234 12.15 -10.35 -3.29
N THR A 235 13.44 -10.03 -3.15
CA THR A 235 14.00 -9.77 -1.81
C THR A 235 13.48 -8.47 -1.20
N LYS A 236 13.29 -7.42 -2.00
CA LYS A 236 12.63 -6.18 -1.54
C LYS A 236 11.26 -6.49 -0.95
N LYS A 237 10.44 -7.31 -1.61
CA LYS A 237 9.13 -7.76 -1.08
C LYS A 237 9.26 -8.52 0.24
N VAL A 238 10.22 -9.43 0.36
CA VAL A 238 10.47 -10.18 1.60
C VAL A 238 10.89 -9.26 2.75
N VAL A 239 11.76 -8.29 2.49
CA VAL A 239 12.17 -7.29 3.49
C VAL A 239 10.97 -6.42 3.90
N GLN A 240 10.13 -6.04 2.94
CA GLN A 240 8.93 -5.25 3.21
C GLN A 240 7.96 -5.98 4.12
N MET A 241 7.70 -7.25 3.82
CA MET A 241 6.85 -8.13 4.62
C MET A 241 7.39 -8.28 6.05
N HIS A 242 8.70 -8.43 6.23
CA HIS A 242 9.31 -8.57 7.55
C HIS A 242 9.14 -7.29 8.39
N HIS A 243 9.31 -6.12 7.79
CA HIS A 243 9.08 -4.84 8.47
C HIS A 243 7.61 -4.70 8.92
N LEU A 244 6.67 -5.08 8.05
CA LEU A 244 5.24 -5.06 8.38
C LEU A 244 4.94 -5.96 9.59
N ALA A 245 5.47 -7.19 9.59
CA ALA A 245 5.31 -8.12 10.70
C ALA A 245 5.90 -7.57 12.01
N ALA A 246 7.08 -6.92 11.95
CA ALA A 246 7.69 -6.29 13.12
C ALA A 246 6.83 -5.13 13.67
N SER A 247 6.25 -4.32 12.80
CA SER A 247 5.32 -3.25 13.19
C SER A 247 4.07 -3.80 13.88
N MET A 248 3.45 -4.83 13.30
CA MET A 248 2.30 -5.50 13.91
C MET A 248 2.64 -6.09 15.29
N ALA A 249 3.80 -6.73 15.42
CA ALA A 249 4.27 -7.27 16.71
C ALA A 249 4.48 -6.17 17.76
N ALA A 250 5.03 -5.02 17.35
CA ALA A 250 5.18 -3.87 18.24
C ALA A 250 3.83 -3.35 18.73
N ASN A 251 2.86 -3.18 17.83
CA ASN A 251 1.50 -2.74 18.17
C ASN A 251 0.81 -3.71 19.13
N LEU A 252 0.93 -5.02 18.87
CA LEU A 252 0.38 -6.06 19.74
C LEU A 252 1.01 -6.01 21.14
N SER A 253 2.33 -5.84 21.22
CA SER A 253 3.04 -5.75 22.50
C SER A 253 2.60 -4.54 23.34
N VAL A 254 2.16 -3.45 22.70
CA VAL A 254 1.59 -2.28 23.38
C VAL A 254 0.17 -2.56 23.83
N ALA A 255 -0.65 -3.21 23.00
CA ALA A 255 -2.03 -3.55 23.35
C ALA A 255 -2.10 -4.51 24.55
N VAL A 256 -1.25 -5.54 24.58
CA VAL A 256 -1.19 -6.52 25.69
C VAL A 256 -0.79 -5.87 27.01
N LYS A 257 0.06 -4.83 27.00
CA LYS A 257 0.47 -4.12 28.23
C LYS A 257 -0.58 -3.16 28.80
N LYS A 258 -1.65 -2.90 28.05
CA LYS A 258 -2.76 -2.03 28.47
C LYS A 258 -3.92 -2.82 29.09
N ILE A 259 -3.83 -4.14 29.07
CA ILE A 259 -4.74 -5.08 29.74
C ILE A 259 -4.10 -5.47 31.07
#